data_AF-A0A445C0D9-F1
#
_entry.id   AF-A0A445C0D9-F1
#
_cell.length_a   1.000
_cell.length_b   1.000
_cell.length_c   1.000
_cell.angle_alpha   90.00
_cell.angle_beta   90.00
_cell.angle_gamma   90.00
#
_symmetry.space_group_name_H-M   'P 1'
#
loop_
_entity.id
_entity.type
_entity.pdbx_description
1 polymer ?
#
loop_
_entity_poly.entity_id
_entity_poly.type
_entity_poly.pdbx_seq_one_letter_code
_entity_poly.pdbx_strand_id
1 'polypeptide(L)' 'MSSPPSHCNPLFHNGACTARCRLSSRPNFCHRTYGICCQRCNYVPLDTTDNQKVCSCYASLTTHGGKCKCP' A
#
# COMPACT_ATOMS: atom_id res chain seq x y z
N MET A 1 -5.00 -25.35 -10.97
CA MET A 1 -4.19 -25.22 -9.74
C MET A 1 -4.01 -23.74 -9.46
N SER A 2 -4.29 -23.37 -8.23
CA SER A 2 -4.52 -22.02 -7.72
C SER A 2 -3.32 -21.10 -7.86
N SER A 3 -3.49 -19.95 -8.51
CA SER A 3 -2.65 -18.78 -8.24
C SER A 3 -3.50 -17.83 -7.40
N PRO A 4 -3.20 -17.65 -6.10
CA PRO A 4 -3.89 -16.65 -5.28
C PRO A 4 -3.59 -15.26 -5.85
N PRO A 5 -4.44 -14.24 -5.61
CA PRO A 5 -4.16 -12.86 -6.00
C PRO A 5 -3.00 -12.33 -5.12
N SER A 6 -1.78 -12.71 -5.48
CA SER A 6 -0.56 -12.58 -4.67
C SER A 6 0.45 -11.62 -5.27
N HIS A 7 0.21 -11.13 -6.48
CA HIS A 7 1.20 -10.31 -7.17
C HIS A 7 0.90 -8.84 -6.91
N CYS A 8 1.30 -8.39 -5.72
CA CYS A 8 1.72 -7.01 -5.55
C CYS A 8 2.90 -6.82 -6.52
N ASN A 9 2.63 -6.40 -7.77
CA ASN A 9 3.71 -6.24 -8.75
C ASN A 9 4.72 -5.25 -8.16
N PRO A 10 5.98 -5.67 -7.95
CA PRO A 10 6.97 -4.84 -7.29
C PRO A 10 7.31 -3.70 -8.25
N LEU A 11 6.66 -2.56 -8.06
CA LEU A 11 7.20 -1.32 -8.56
C LEU A 11 8.36 -0.99 -7.63
N PHE A 12 9.54 -1.49 -8.03
CA PHE A 12 10.80 -1.16 -7.40
C PHE A 12 11.02 0.34 -7.57
N HIS A 13 10.54 1.14 -6.62
CA HIS A 13 11.05 2.47 -6.33
C HIS A 13 10.41 3.03 -5.06
N ASN A 14 11.23 3.31 -4.05
CA ASN A 14 10.89 4.20 -2.93
C ASN A 14 10.28 5.54 -3.41
N GLY A 15 10.57 5.94 -4.65
CA GLY A 15 9.98 7.11 -5.30
C GLY A 15 8.48 6.99 -5.63
N ALA A 16 7.95 5.79 -5.86
CA ALA A 16 6.55 5.62 -6.28
C ALA A 16 5.57 5.98 -5.15
N CYS A 17 5.89 5.64 -3.90
CA CYS A 17 5.07 6.07 -2.76
C CYS A 17 5.16 7.56 -2.50
N THR A 18 6.34 8.15 -2.72
CA THR A 18 6.50 9.61 -2.66
C THR A 18 5.69 10.30 -3.75
N ALA A 19 5.73 9.78 -4.98
CA ALA A 19 4.92 10.28 -6.09
C ALA A 19 3.41 10.16 -5.80
N ARG A 20 2.97 9.03 -5.24
CA ARG A 20 1.57 8.82 -4.82
C ARG A 20 1.15 9.83 -3.75
N CYS A 21 1.98 10.02 -2.72
CA CYS A 21 1.67 10.95 -1.64
C CYS A 21 1.73 12.41 -2.08
N ARG A 22 2.50 12.78 -3.12
CA ARG A 22 2.45 14.11 -3.75
C ARG A 22 1.11 14.41 -4.41
N LEU A 23 0.40 13.39 -4.90
CA LEU A 23 -0.95 13.54 -5.48
C LEU A 23 -2.05 13.58 -4.42
N SER A 24 -1.72 13.28 -3.16
CA SER A 24 -2.68 13.33 -2.06
C SER A 24 -2.86 14.77 -1.58
N SER A 25 -4.09 15.16 -1.27
CA SER A 25 -4.39 16.46 -0.62
C SER A 25 -3.77 16.59 0.78
N ARG A 26 -3.25 15.48 1.36
CA ARG A 26 -2.61 15.45 2.68
C ARG A 26 -1.31 14.63 2.63
N PRO A 27 -0.23 15.15 2.01
CA PRO A 27 0.99 14.38 1.75
C PRO A 27 1.65 13.85 3.02
N ASN A 28 1.73 14.66 4.09
CA ASN A 28 2.33 14.23 5.37
C ASN A 28 1.56 13.09 6.03
N PHE A 29 0.22 13.12 5.94
CA PHE A 29 -0.62 12.05 6.45
C PHE A 29 -0.42 10.78 5.62
N CYS A 30 -0.41 10.90 4.29
CA CYS A 30 -0.13 9.81 3.37
C CYS A 30 1.23 9.17 3.66
N HIS A 31 2.31 9.95 3.79
CA HIS A 31 3.63 9.41 4.11
C HIS A 31 3.64 8.63 5.43
N ARG A 32 2.86 9.04 6.42
CA ARG A 32 2.80 8.35 7.71
C ARG A 32 2.01 7.04 7.65
N THR A 33 0.94 6.97 6.86
CA THR A 33 0.12 5.76 6.69
C THR A 33 0.64 4.85 5.58
N TYR A 34 0.76 5.36 4.36
CA TYR A 34 1.31 4.63 3.22
C TYR A 34 2.80 4.34 3.35
N GLY A 35 3.61 5.21 3.95
CA GLY A 35 5.07 5.01 3.99
C GLY A 35 5.49 3.71 4.66
N ILE A 36 4.89 3.37 5.80
CA ILE A 36 5.13 2.07 6.47
C ILE A 36 4.67 0.90 5.61
N CYS A 37 3.53 1.02 4.95
CA CYS A 37 2.97 -0.05 4.12
C CYS A 37 3.80 -0.27 2.86
N CYS A 38 4.32 0.81 2.29
CA CYS A 38 5.18 0.80 1.13
C CYS A 38 6.56 0.22 1.44
N GLN A 39 7.15 0.60 2.57
CA GLN A 39 8.42 0.02 3.02
C GLN A 39 8.31 -1.48 3.30
N ARG A 40 7.14 -1.95 3.76
CA ARG A 40 6.92 -3.38 4.06
C ARG A 40 6.54 -4.20 2.84
N CYS A 41 5.73 -3.65 1.95
CA CYS A 41 5.15 -4.39 0.82
C CYS A 41 5.79 -4.08 -0.52
N ASN A 42 6.66 -3.07 -0.62
CA ASN A 42 7.31 -2.62 -1.86
C ASN A 42 6.32 -2.45 -3.03
N TYR A 43 5.13 -1.95 -2.70
CA TYR A 43 3.98 -1.91 -3.61
C TYR A 43 3.25 -0.58 -3.49
N VAL A 44 2.85 -0.03 -4.64
CA VAL A 44 2.08 1.21 -4.74
C VAL A 44 0.83 0.93 -5.57
N PRO A 45 -0.37 1.03 -4.98
CA PRO A 45 -1.60 0.88 -5.75
C PRO A 45 -1.79 2.10 -6.67
N LEU A 46 -1.99 1.87 -7.98
CA LEU A 46 -2.28 2.91 -8.97
C LEU A 46 -3.68 3.49 -8.77
N ASP A 47 -4.66 2.65 -8.48
CA ASP A 47 -6.03 3.04 -8.18
C ASP A 47 -6.26 3.16 -6.67
N THR A 48 -7.25 3.94 -6.24
CA THR A 48 -7.51 4.24 -4.81
C THR A 48 -8.66 3.45 -4.20
N THR A 49 -9.46 2.76 -5.01
CA THR A 49 -10.79 2.30 -4.61
C THR A 49 -10.86 0.84 -4.16
N ASP A 50 -9.82 0.02 -4.31
CA ASP A 50 -9.88 -1.41 -3.92
C ASP A 50 -8.52 -2.03 -3.58
N ASN A 51 -7.60 -1.26 -2.97
CA ASN A 51 -6.19 -1.64 -2.74
C ASN A 51 -6.00 -2.94 -1.94
N GLN A 52 -6.99 -3.27 -1.12
CA GLN A 52 -7.00 -4.49 -0.31
C GLN A 52 -7.13 -5.76 -1.16
N LYS A 53 -7.78 -5.72 -2.33
CA LYS A 53 -7.80 -6.86 -3.26
C LYS A 53 -6.57 -6.93 -4.15
N VAL A 54 -5.87 -5.82 -4.32
CA VAL A 54 -4.72 -5.76 -5.23
C VAL A 54 -3.47 -6.36 -4.59
N CYS A 55 -3.33 -6.27 -3.26
CA CYS A 55 -2.14 -6.75 -2.57
C CYS A 55 -2.45 -7.38 -1.21
N SER A 56 -2.16 -8.68 -1.09
CA SER A 56 -2.30 -9.44 0.16
C SER A 56 -1.40 -8.91 1.29
N CYS A 57 -0.22 -8.36 0.97
CA CYS A 57 0.63 -7.70 1.96
C CYS A 57 -0.01 -6.42 2.50
N TYR A 58 -0.70 -5.66 1.65
CA TYR A 58 -1.39 -4.44 2.06
C TYR A 58 -2.56 -4.75 3.00
N ALA A 59 -3.29 -5.84 2.72
CA ALA A 59 -4.38 -6.35 3.54
C ALA A 59 -3.92 -7.02 4.85
N SER A 60 -2.73 -7.64 4.87
CA SER A 60 -2.22 -8.33 6.07
C SER A 60 -1.68 -7.36 7.13
N LEU A 61 -1.40 -6.11 6.75
CA LEU A 61 -0.92 -5.08 7.66
C LEU A 61 -2.06 -4.51 8.51
N THR A 62 -2.10 -4.94 9.77
CA THR A 62 -3.05 -4.45 10.76
C THR A 62 -2.37 -3.61 11.84
N THR A 63 -3.15 -2.72 12.43
CA THR A 63 -2.80 -2.02 13.67
C THR A 63 -2.97 -2.98 14.86
N HIS A 64 -2.46 -2.60 16.04
CA HIS A 64 -2.63 -3.39 17.26
C HIS A 64 -4.11 -3.69 17.58
N GLY A 65 -5.05 -2.85 17.13
CA GLY A 65 -6.49 -3.05 17.29
C GLY A 65 -7.15 -3.89 16.19
N GLY A 66 -6.39 -4.61 15.37
CA GLY A 66 -6.92 -5.47 14.29
C GLY A 66 -7.49 -4.73 13.07
N LYS A 67 -7.47 -3.39 13.06
CA LYS A 67 -7.90 -2.58 11.91
C LYS A 67 -6.81 -2.53 10.86
N CYS A 68 -7.19 -2.55 9.57
CA CYS A 68 -6.27 -2.32 8.45
C CYS A 68 -5.45 -1.06 8.70
N LYS A 69 -4.12 -1.20 8.66
CA LYS A 69 -3.17 -0.10 8.90
C LYS A 69 -3.02 0.79 7.67
N CYS A 70 -3.21 0.20 6.50
CA CYS A 70 -2.92 0.80 5.22
C CYS A 70 -4.23 1.25 4.56
N PRO A 71 -4.34 2.50 4.06
CA PRO A 71 -5.59 3.04 3.50
C PRO A 71 -6.01 2.43 2.16
#